data_AF-A0AA51XDJ4-F1
#
_entry.id   AF-A0AA51XDJ4-F1
#
_cell.length_a   1.000
_cell.length_b   1.000
_cell.length_c   1.000
_cell.angle_alpha   90.00
_cell.angle_beta   90.00
_cell.angle_gamma   90.00
#
_symmetry.space_group_name_H-M   'P 1'
#
loop_
_entity.id
_entity.type
_entity.pdbx_description
1 polymer ?
#
loop_
_entity_poly.entity_id
_entity_poly.type
_entity_poly.pdbx_seq_one_letter_code
_entity_poly.pdbx_strand_id
1 'polypeptide(L)' 'MFSNLIKPKPTQNSKLSDFVLDSSSSEKKRVYSQVIERAISSQVQVVNKASAIQR' A
#
# COMPACT_ATOMS: atom_id res chain seq x y z
N MET A 1 -19.41 29.23 -30.84
CA MET A 1 -19.83 28.61 -29.57
C MET A 1 -18.99 27.36 -29.39
N PHE A 2 -17.93 27.42 -28.58
CA PHE A 2 -17.00 26.30 -28.40
C PHE A 2 -17.23 25.69 -27.02
N SER A 3 -18.27 24.87 -26.92
CA SER A 3 -18.47 23.99 -25.78
C SER A 3 -17.58 22.77 -25.96
N ASN A 4 -16.31 22.90 -25.58
CA ASN A 4 -15.44 21.76 -25.30
C ASN A 4 -16.04 20.98 -24.12
N LEU A 5 -17.01 20.12 -24.38
CA LEU A 5 -17.46 19.06 -23.47
C LEU A 5 -16.41 17.95 -23.48
N ILE A 6 -15.21 18.25 -22.99
CA ILE A 6 -14.27 17.21 -22.59
C ILE A 6 -14.86 16.65 -21.29
N LYS A 7 -15.68 15.60 -21.39
CA LYS A 7 -16.10 14.84 -20.21
C LYS A 7 -14.83 14.40 -19.48
N PRO A 8 -14.66 14.72 -18.19
CA PRO A 8 -13.51 14.23 -17.45
C PRO A 8 -13.51 12.71 -17.51
N LYS A 9 -12.39 12.12 -17.95
CA LYS A 9 -12.19 10.67 -17.92
C LYS A 9 -12.41 10.24 -16.47
N PRO A 10 -13.24 9.21 -16.18
CA PRO A 10 -13.42 8.76 -14.81
C PRO A 10 -12.05 8.40 -14.25
N THR A 11 -11.63 9.15 -13.23
CA THR A 11 -10.39 8.88 -12.51
C THR A 11 -10.61 7.58 -11.77
N GLN A 12 -10.09 6.49 -12.33
CA GLN A 12 -10.04 5.24 -11.61
C GLN A 12 -8.99 5.37 -10.52
N ASN A 13 -9.46 5.28 -9.28
CA ASN A 13 -8.60 5.17 -8.13
C ASN A 13 -7.69 3.94 -8.26
N SER A 14 -6.54 4.00 -7.58
CA SER A 14 -5.73 2.80 -7.41
C SER A 14 -6.43 1.83 -6.47
N LYS A 15 -6.15 0.53 -6.61
CA LYS A 15 -6.66 -0.50 -5.67
C LYS A 15 -6.34 -0.18 -4.21
N LEU A 16 -5.21 0.46 -3.95
CA LEU A 16 -4.85 0.92 -2.60
C LEU A 16 -5.72 2.08 -2.16
N SER A 17 -5.95 3.06 -3.03
CA SER A 17 -6.82 4.20 -2.75
C SER A 17 -8.25 3.72 -2.44
N ASP A 18 -8.79 2.81 -3.25
CA ASP A 18 -10.11 2.20 -3.00
C ASP A 18 -10.13 1.43 -1.67
N PHE A 19 -9.07 0.67 -1.38
CA PHE A 19 -8.95 -0.02 -0.09
C PHE A 19 -8.97 0.96 1.09
N VAL A 20 -8.19 2.05 1.02
CA VAL A 20 -8.06 3.05 2.07
C VAL A 20 -9.35 3.84 2.27
N LEU A 21 -10.11 4.10 1.21
CA LEU A 21 -11.36 4.82 1.28
C LEU A 21 -12.50 3.92 1.75
N ASP A 22 -12.69 2.78 1.08
CA ASP A 22 -13.95 2.04 1.13
C ASP A 22 -13.96 0.85 2.09
N SER A 23 -12.79 0.36 2.53
CA SER A 23 -12.74 -0.82 3.42
C SER A 23 -13.19 -0.49 4.86
N SER A 24 -13.70 -1.49 5.56
CA SER A 24 -14.06 -1.34 6.98
C SER A 24 -12.82 -1.11 7.85
N SER A 25 -13.00 -0.48 9.01
CA SER A 25 -11.91 -0.25 9.97
C SER A 25 -11.26 -1.55 10.45
N SER A 26 -12.03 -2.63 10.60
CA SER A 26 -11.51 -3.95 10.99
C SER A 26 -10.62 -4.54 9.90
N GLU A 27 -11.01 -4.40 8.63
CA GLU A 27 -10.24 -4.89 7.49
C GLU A 27 -8.96 -4.07 7.29
N LYS A 28 -9.05 -2.73 7.41
CA LYS A 28 -7.87 -1.84 7.42
C LYS A 28 -6.88 -2.24 8.51
N LYS A 29 -7.37 -2.46 9.73
CA LYS A 29 -6.53 -2.91 10.85
C LYS A 29 -5.84 -4.24 10.54
N ARG A 30 -6.60 -5.24 10.05
CA ARG A 30 -6.08 -6.56 9.70
C ARG A 30 -4.97 -6.47 8.65
N VAL A 31 -5.21 -5.76 7.54
CA VAL A 31 -4.23 -5.64 6.45
C VAL A 31 -3.01 -4.85 6.89
N TYR A 32 -3.18 -3.72 7.58
CA TYR A 32 -2.03 -2.95 8.05
C TYR A 32 -1.17 -3.71 9.04
N SER A 33 -1.76 -4.43 9.99
CA SER A 33 -1.01 -5.31 10.90
C SER A 33 -0.17 -6.33 10.12
N GLN A 34 -0.76 -7.00 9.12
CA GLN A 34 -0.03 -7.97 8.30
C GLN A 34 1.11 -7.33 7.50
N VAL A 35 0.90 -6.13 6.95
CA VAL A 35 1.94 -5.42 6.20
C VAL A 35 3.10 -5.03 7.12
N ILE A 36 2.81 -4.51 8.32
CA ILE A 36 3.82 -4.11 9.30
C ILE A 36 4.63 -5.33 9.75
N GLU A 37 3.97 -6.44 10.10
CA GLU A 37 4.65 -7.68 10.50
C GLU A 37 5.58 -8.22 9.42
N ARG A 38 5.15 -8.18 8.15
CA ARG A 38 5.98 -8.59 7.01
C ARG A 38 7.16 -7.66 6.78
N ALA A 39 6.96 -6.35 6.94
CA ALA A 39 8.02 -5.36 6.82
C ALA A 39 9.09 -5.56 7.90
N ILE A 40 8.68 -5.74 9.15
CA ILE A 40 9.57 -6.06 10.27
C ILE A 40 10.35 -7.35 9.98
N SER A 41 9.64 -8.41 9.59
CA SER A 41 10.27 -9.71 9.27
C SER A 41 11.31 -9.59 8.15
N SER A 42 10.99 -8.83 7.10
CA SER A 42 11.91 -8.57 5.99
C SER A 42 13.13 -7.77 6.44
N GLN A 43 12.94 -6.75 7.28
CA GLN A 43 14.03 -5.95 7.83
C GLN A 43 14.97 -6.80 8.69
N VAL A 44 14.42 -7.65 9.56
CA VAL A 44 15.21 -8.56 10.40
C VAL A 44 16.07 -9.50 9.54
N GLN A 45 15.51 -10.04 8.45
CA GLN A 45 16.28 -10.89 7.52
C GLN A 45 17.46 -10.14 6.89
N VAL A 46 17.26 -8.89 6.47
CA VAL A 46 18.33 -8.06 5.91
C VAL A 46 19.44 -7.80 6.94
N VAL A 47 19.07 -7.42 8.17
CA VAL A 47 20.04 -7.18 9.26
C VAL A 47 20.82 -8.45 9.61
N ASN A 48 20.14 -9.60 9.70
CA ASN A 48 20.79 -10.88 9.98
C ASN A 48 21.76 -11.29 8.86
N LYS A 49 21.40 -11.07 7.59
CA LYS A 49 22.31 -11.32 6.46
C LYS A 49 23.52 -10.39 6.49
N ALA A 50 23.31 -9.10 6.74
CA ALA A 50 24.41 -8.13 6.82
C ALA A 50 25.40 -8.46 7.95
N SER A 51 24.89 -8.82 9.14
CA SER A 51 25.72 -9.20 10.29
C SER A 51 26.49 -10.52 10.09
N ALA A 52 25.98 -11.44 9.26
CA ALA A 52 26.68 -12.67 8.91
C ALA A 52 27.83 -12.44 7.90
N ILE A 53 27.77 -11.38 7.10
CA ILE A 53 28.81 -11.01 6.12
C ILE A 53 29.95 -10.24 6.78
N GLN A 54 29.68 -9.56 7.90
CA GLN A 54 30.67 -8.75 8.63
C GLN A 54 31.47 -9.51 9.71
N ARG A 55 31.22 -10.82 9.89
CA ARG A 55 32.02 -11.70 10.76
C ARG A 55 32.99 -12.54 9.94
#